data_AF-A0A2T4VL58-F1
#
_entry.id   AF-A0A2T4VL58-F1
#
_cell.length_a   1.000
_cell.length_b   1.000
_cell.length_c   1.000
_cell.angle_alpha   90.00
_cell.angle_beta   90.00
_cell.angle_gamma   90.00
#
_symmetry.space_group_name_H-M   'P 1'
#
loop_
_entity.id
_entity.type
_entity.pdbx_description
1 polymer ?
#
loop_
_entity_poly.entity_id
_entity_poly.type
_entity_poly.pdbx_seq_one_letter_code
_entity_poly.pdbx_strand_id
1 'polypeptide(L)'
;MVVHEHVREGAKAGVLALEVEGNGIPESLVIPEGRVGVLLGVESRTRPRQFPTPFGDVRLAAIKALLPAELEYVSKRGAKGAAELARRFAENGEEDVSRAHRRVVV
;
A
#
# COMPACT_ATOMS: atom_id res chain seq x y z
N MET A 1 10.55 -15.11 -12.71
CA MET A 1 9.22 -14.86 -13.32
C MET A 1 8.04 -15.04 -12.34
N VAL A 2 8.22 -15.72 -11.19
CA VAL A 2 7.15 -16.05 -10.22
C VAL A 2 6.72 -14.88 -9.32
N VAL A 3 7.62 -13.92 -9.07
CA VAL A 3 7.37 -12.79 -8.15
C VAL A 3 6.30 -11.83 -8.69
N HIS A 4 6.34 -11.54 -9.99
CA HIS A 4 5.38 -10.61 -10.61
C HIS A 4 3.95 -11.18 -10.64
N GLU A 5 3.80 -12.49 -10.74
CA GLU A 5 2.50 -13.16 -10.75
C GLU A 5 1.82 -13.10 -9.37
N HIS A 6 2.59 -13.31 -8.29
CA HIS A 6 2.06 -13.16 -6.93
C HIS A 6 1.63 -11.72 -6.61
N VAL A 7 2.37 -10.71 -7.08
CA VAL A 7 1.97 -9.30 -6.93
C VAL A 7 0.69 -9.02 -7.72
N ARG A 8 0.59 -9.53 -8.96
CA ARG A 8 -0.62 -9.38 -9.79
C ARG A 8 -1.84 -10.02 -9.13
N GLU A 9 -1.74 -11.26 -8.68
CA GLU A 9 -2.87 -11.96 -8.05
C GLU A 9 -3.24 -11.34 -6.69
N GLY A 10 -2.25 -10.91 -5.88
CA GLY A 10 -2.51 -10.18 -4.64
C GLY A 10 -3.20 -8.83 -4.87
N ALA A 11 -2.79 -8.08 -5.90
CA ALA A 11 -3.45 -6.82 -6.28
C ALA A 11 -4.87 -7.03 -6.83
N LYS A 12 -5.13 -8.17 -7.49
CA LYS A 12 -6.51 -8.53 -7.89
C LYS A 12 -7.38 -8.83 -6.67
N ALA A 13 -6.84 -9.54 -5.69
CA ALA A 13 -7.53 -9.96 -4.46
C ALA A 13 -7.90 -8.79 -3.53
N GLY A 14 -7.32 -7.60 -3.73
CA GLY A 14 -7.66 -6.37 -3.01
C GLY A 14 -6.40 -5.64 -2.56
N VAL A 15 -6.10 -5.77 -1.28
CA VAL A 15 -4.97 -5.08 -0.63
C VAL A 15 -3.82 -6.05 -0.41
N LEU A 16 -2.61 -5.65 -0.82
CA LEU A 16 -1.38 -6.44 -0.67
C LEU A 16 -0.30 -5.64 0.04
N ALA A 17 0.31 -6.22 1.07
CA ALA A 17 1.46 -5.63 1.75
C ALA A 17 2.76 -6.33 1.32
N LEU A 18 3.81 -5.54 1.10
CA LEU A 18 5.14 -6.04 0.77
C LEU A 18 6.23 -5.06 1.20
N GLU A 19 7.46 -5.55 1.23
CA GLU A 19 8.65 -4.74 1.46
C GLU A 19 9.41 -4.55 0.14
N VAL A 20 9.80 -3.31 -0.14
CA VAL A 20 10.63 -2.95 -1.30
C VAL A 20 11.92 -2.29 -0.83
N GLU A 21 12.90 -2.16 -1.73
CA GLU A 21 14.12 -1.41 -1.45
C GLU A 21 13.80 0.07 -1.17
N GLY A 22 14.44 0.65 -0.15
CA GLY A 22 14.21 2.03 0.30
C GLY A 22 15.05 3.10 -0.40
N ASN A 23 15.69 2.79 -1.53
CA ASN A 23 16.59 3.71 -2.23
C ASN A 23 15.86 5.01 -2.63
N GLY A 24 16.32 6.15 -2.10
CA GLY A 24 15.71 7.47 -2.38
C GLY A 24 14.41 7.76 -1.61
N ILE A 25 14.02 6.92 -0.64
CA ILE A 25 12.87 7.14 0.22
C ILE A 25 13.29 7.89 1.49
N PRO A 26 12.45 8.79 2.05
CA PRO A 26 12.74 9.47 3.31
C PRO A 26 13.05 8.49 4.46
N GLU A 27 14.07 8.80 5.26
CA GLU A 27 14.55 7.95 6.35
C GLU A 27 13.45 7.59 7.37
N SER A 28 12.47 8.47 7.59
CA SER A 28 11.36 8.19 8.51
C SER A 28 10.42 7.05 8.08
N LEU A 29 10.52 6.59 6.83
CA LEU A 29 9.74 5.48 6.27
C LEU A 29 10.59 4.20 6.10
N VAL A 30 11.91 4.30 6.25
CA VAL A 30 12.85 3.20 6.02
C VAL A 30 13.05 2.43 7.32
N ILE A 31 12.90 1.11 7.27
CA ILE A 31 13.24 0.21 8.40
C ILE A 31 14.76 -0.04 8.46
N PRO A 32 15.33 -0.46 9.60
CA PRO A 32 16.78 -0.63 9.77
C PRO A 32 17.47 -1.48 8.70
N GLU A 33 16.74 -2.39 8.06
CA GLU A 33 17.20 -3.26 6.97
C GLU A 33 17.32 -2.55 5.61
N GLY A 34 17.07 -1.24 5.54
CA GLY A 34 17.12 -0.45 4.31
C GLY A 34 15.92 -0.65 3.38
N ARG A 35 14.80 -1.16 3.93
CA ARG A 35 13.58 -1.47 3.18
C ARG A 35 12.44 -0.55 3.59
N VAL A 36 11.37 -0.56 2.79
CA VAL A 36 10.16 0.21 3.05
C VAL A 36 8.96 -0.70 2.88
N GLY A 37 8.06 -0.68 3.85
CA GLY A 37 6.77 -1.35 3.74
C GLY A 37 5.85 -0.57 2.80
N VAL A 38 5.19 -1.26 1.88
CA VAL A 38 4.19 -0.66 0.99
C VAL A 38 2.91 -1.46 0.99
N LEU A 39 1.81 -0.73 0.86
CA LEU A 39 0.46 -1.26 0.73
C LEU A 39 -0.07 -0.93 -0.66
N LEU A 40 -0.37 -1.96 -1.45
CA LEU A 40 -0.96 -1.84 -2.77
C LEU A 40 -2.48 -1.98 -2.70
N GLY A 41 -3.17 -1.22 -3.53
CA GLY A 41 -4.62 -1.36 -3.72
C GLY A 41 -5.45 -0.64 -2.65
N VAL A 42 -4.86 0.35 -1.96
CA VAL A 42 -5.64 1.26 -1.09
C VAL A 42 -6.64 2.01 -1.96
N GLU A 43 -7.92 1.89 -1.64
CA GLU A 43 -8.97 2.59 -2.37
C GLU A 43 -8.98 4.07 -1.98
N SER A 44 -9.12 4.92 -3.01
CA SER A 44 -9.25 6.37 -2.85
C SER A 44 -10.66 6.82 -3.14
N ARG A 45 -11.14 7.78 -2.35
CA ARG A 45 -12.43 8.42 -2.58
C ARG A 45 -12.37 9.45 -3.71
N THR A 46 -11.19 9.93 -4.05
CA THR A 46 -10.97 11.00 -5.03
C THR A 46 -10.55 10.48 -6.40
N ARG A 47 -10.16 9.20 -6.50
CA ARG A 47 -9.70 8.59 -7.75
C ARG A 47 -10.58 7.42 -8.19
N PRO A 48 -10.82 7.27 -9.50
CA PRO A 48 -11.58 6.14 -10.01
C PRO A 48 -10.81 4.83 -9.76
N ARG A 49 -11.52 3.80 -9.29
CA ARG A 49 -10.94 2.46 -9.11
C ARG A 49 -10.59 1.77 -10.44
N GLN A 50 -11.34 2.12 -11.48
CA GLN A 50 -11.22 1.52 -12.82
C GLN A 50 -11.65 2.56 -13.86
N PHE A 51 -10.98 2.56 -15.00
CA PHE A 51 -11.34 3.40 -16.14
C PHE A 51 -11.22 2.61 -17.45
N PRO A 52 -12.10 2.87 -18.43
CA PRO A 52 -12.11 2.16 -19.69
C PRO A 52 -10.98 2.62 -20.61
N THR A 53 -10.46 1.70 -21.42
CA THR A 53 -9.56 2.01 -22.54
C THR A 53 -9.99 1.22 -23.79
N PRO A 54 -9.54 1.57 -25.00
CA PRO A 54 -9.87 0.83 -26.22
C PRO A 54 -9.49 -0.66 -26.20
N PHE A 55 -8.60 -1.07 -25.28
CA PHE A 55 -8.12 -2.45 -25.15
C PHE A 55 -8.63 -3.14 -23.89
N GLY A 56 -9.68 -2.59 -23.27
CA GLY A 56 -10.28 -3.10 -22.04
C GLY A 56 -10.09 -2.17 -20.85
N ASP A 57 -10.61 -2.60 -19.72
CA ASP A 57 -10.59 -1.76 -18.52
C ASP A 57 -9.26 -1.83 -17.78
N VAL A 58 -8.80 -0.67 -17.30
CA VAL A 58 -7.60 -0.54 -16.48
C VAL A 58 -8.01 -0.29 -15.04
N ARG A 59 -7.50 -1.12 -14.13
CA ARG A 59 -7.66 -0.93 -12.68
C ARG A 59 -6.55 -0.04 -12.15
N LEU A 60 -6.92 1.01 -11.43
CA LEU A 60 -5.98 1.86 -10.72
C LEU A 60 -5.74 1.30 -9.31
N ALA A 61 -4.48 1.04 -8.97
CA ALA A 61 -4.09 0.59 -7.64
C ALA A 61 -3.06 1.57 -7.06
N ALA A 62 -3.43 2.27 -5.99
CA ALA A 62 -2.51 3.15 -5.28
C ALA A 62 -1.43 2.32 -4.54
N ILE A 63 -0.24 2.89 -4.45
CA ILE A 63 0.84 2.39 -3.60
C ILE A 63 0.98 3.37 -2.44
N LYS A 64 0.79 2.87 -1.22
CA LYS A 64 0.97 3.67 0.00
C LYS A 64 2.19 3.19 0.77
N ALA A 65 3.15 4.08 0.99
CA ALA A 65 4.31 3.81 1.84
C ALA A 65 3.87 3.80 3.31
N LEU A 66 4.28 2.76 4.04
CA LEU A 66 3.96 2.53 5.44
C LEU A 66 5.02 3.14 6.34
N LEU A 67 4.58 3.68 7.46
CA LEU A 67 5.49 3.97 8.58
C LEU A 67 5.94 2.64 9.22
N PRO A 68 7.11 2.59 9.87
CA PRO A 68 7.60 1.36 10.50
C PRO A 68 6.59 0.67 11.44
N ALA A 69 5.86 1.46 12.25
CA ALA A 69 4.82 0.93 13.13
C ALA A 69 3.63 0.31 12.38
N GLU A 70 3.28 0.85 11.21
CA GLU A 70 2.20 0.32 10.37
C GLU A 70 2.64 -0.96 9.65
N LEU A 71 3.90 -1.04 9.23
CA LEU A 71 4.49 -2.26 8.68
C LEU A 71 4.51 -3.37 9.74
N GLU A 72 4.94 -3.06 10.97
CA GLU A 72 4.92 -4.00 12.10
C GLU A 72 3.50 -4.51 12.36
N TYR A 73 2.51 -3.61 12.33
CA TYR A 73 1.10 -3.95 12.52
C TYR A 73 0.59 -4.93 11.47
N VAL A 74 0.91 -4.71 10.19
CA VAL A 74 0.51 -5.62 9.09
C VAL A 74 1.26 -6.94 9.17
N SER A 75 2.56 -6.91 9.49
CA SER A 75 3.36 -8.13 9.64
C SER A 75 2.80 -9.08 10.71
N LYS A 76 2.35 -8.53 11.85
CA LYS A 76 1.73 -9.32 12.93
C LYS A 76 0.33 -9.85 12.61
N ARG A 77 -0.42 -9.21 11.71
CA ARG A 77 -1.85 -9.49 11.46
C ARG A 77 -2.15 -10.05 10.06
N GLY A 78 -1.14 -10.12 9.19
CA GLY A 78 -1.25 -10.58 7.81
C GLY A 78 -2.31 -9.82 7.01
N ALA A 79 -3.03 -10.55 6.15
CA ALA A 79 -4.05 -9.96 5.26
C ALA A 79 -5.16 -9.19 5.99
N LYS A 80 -5.55 -9.61 7.20
CA LYS A 80 -6.54 -8.88 8.01
C LYS A 80 -5.99 -7.51 8.45
N GLY A 81 -4.72 -7.46 8.84
CA GLY A 81 -4.04 -6.21 9.18
C GLY A 81 -3.92 -5.27 7.99
N ALA A 82 -3.57 -5.79 6.82
CA ALA A 82 -3.51 -5.02 5.57
C ALA A 82 -4.87 -4.40 5.20
N ALA A 83 -5.96 -5.18 5.29
CA ALA A 83 -7.31 -4.68 5.00
C ALA A 83 -7.78 -3.64 6.03
N GLU A 84 -7.51 -3.86 7.32
CA GLU A 84 -7.85 -2.90 8.38
C GLU A 84 -7.07 -1.60 8.19
N LEU A 85 -5.77 -1.69 7.90
CA LEU A 85 -4.92 -0.52 7.65
C LEU A 85 -5.39 0.29 6.44
N ALA A 86 -5.76 -0.37 5.33
CA ALA A 86 -6.32 0.30 4.16
C ALA A 86 -7.62 1.04 4.49
N ARG A 87 -8.51 0.44 5.30
CA ARG A 87 -9.73 1.10 5.76
C ARG A 87 -9.42 2.37 6.57
N ARG A 88 -8.47 2.28 7.50
CA ARG A 88 -8.07 3.42 8.34
C ARG A 88 -7.43 4.54 7.53
N PHE A 89 -6.67 4.23 6.49
CA PHE A 89 -6.16 5.26 5.58
C PHE A 89 -7.29 6.03 4.89
N ALA A 90 -8.30 5.32 4.38
CA ALA A 90 -9.46 5.95 3.74
C ALA A 90 -10.36 6.73 4.72
N GLU A 91 -10.37 6.36 6.01
CA GLU A 91 -11.09 7.11 7.05
C GLU A 91 -10.38 8.41 7.44
N ASN A 92 -9.05 8.46 7.33
CA ASN A 92 -8.22 9.58 7.78
C ASN A 92 -7.82 10.55 6.64
N GLY A 93 -8.31 10.36 5.41
CA GLY A 93 -7.90 11.19 4.27
C GLY A 93 -6.47 10.92 3.79
N GLU A 94 -5.94 9.76 4.17
CA GLU A 94 -4.59 9.30 3.89
C GLU A 94 -4.63 8.17 2.84
N GLU A 95 -5.56 8.19 1.89
CA GLU A 95 -5.64 7.17 0.83
C GLU A 95 -4.53 7.29 -0.24
N ASP A 96 -4.30 8.50 -0.78
CA ASP A 96 -3.54 8.68 -2.03
C ASP A 96 -2.10 9.18 -1.86
N VAL A 97 -1.89 10.08 -0.88
CA VAL A 97 -0.60 10.76 -0.72
C VAL A 97 0.19 10.10 0.40
N SER A 98 1.42 9.67 0.10
CA SER A 98 2.33 9.14 1.13
C SER A 98 3.09 10.29 1.78
N ARG A 99 2.62 10.75 2.94
CA ARG A 99 3.29 11.81 3.73
C ARG A 99 4.22 11.19 4.76
N ALA A 100 5.48 11.60 4.75
CA ALA A 100 6.53 11.09 5.64
C ALA A 100 6.36 11.53 7.11
N HIS A 101 5.64 12.63 7.35
CA HIS A 101 5.39 13.20 8.69
C HIS A 101 3.93 13.11 9.14
N ARG A 102 3.15 12.13 8.62
CA ARG A 102 1.77 11.91 9.07
C ARG A 102 1.73 11.31 10.48
N ARG A 103 0.58 11.40 11.14
CA ARG A 103 0.30 10.59 12.32
C ARG A 103 0.06 9.14 11.90
N VAL A 104 0.59 8.21 12.69
CA VAL A 104 0.36 6.77 12.55
C VAL A 104 -1.16 6.50 12.65
N VAL A 105 -1.70 5.65 11.78
CA VAL A 105 -3.14 5.33 11.74
C VAL A 105 -3.52 4.01 12.44
N VAL A 106 -2.56 3.28 13.01
CA VAL A 106 -2.77 1.98 13.69
C VAL A 106 -2.94 2.09 15.20
#